data_AF-A0A836TVL4-F1
#
_entry.id   AF-A0A836TVL4-F1
#
_cell.length_a   1.000
_cell.length_b   1.000
_cell.length_c   1.000
_cell.angle_alpha   90.00
_cell.angle_beta   90.00
_cell.angle_gamma   90.00
#
_symmetry.space_group_name_H-M   'P 1'
#
loop_
_entity.id
_entity.type
_entity.pdbx_description
1 polymer ?
#
loop_
_entity_poly.entity_id
_entity_poly.type
_entity_poly.pdbx_seq_one_letter_code
_entity_poly.pdbx_strand_id
1 'polypeptide(L)'
;MIPTNVMPFPQIQYSMLCGVCPKCGKSDGFVNLGKEHWFICRDHKTKWFAGVNMFEGWENQTVAQAQSIESMLNSYKDVVPLREVDGEHKLGNHVL
;
A
#
# COMPACT_ATOMS: atom_id res chain seq x y z
N MET A 1 -7.05 6.91 16.27
CA MET A 1 -7.35 5.47 16.29
C MET A 1 -6.86 4.89 14.97
N ILE A 2 -5.98 3.89 14.99
CA ILE A 2 -5.45 3.26 13.76
C ILE A 2 -6.52 2.27 13.29
N PRO A 3 -6.99 2.30 12.02
CA PRO A 3 -7.93 1.31 11.54
C PRO A 3 -7.29 -0.08 11.66
N THR A 4 -7.93 -0.97 12.41
CA THR A 4 -7.54 -2.38 12.57
C THR A 4 -7.67 -3.21 11.29
N ASN A 5 -8.10 -2.59 10.19
CA ASN A 5 -8.37 -3.23 8.90
C ASN A 5 -7.19 -3.19 7.94
N VAL A 6 -6.00 -2.75 8.39
CA VAL A 6 -4.79 -2.89 7.58
C VAL A 6 -4.46 -4.37 7.52
N MET A 7 -4.62 -4.98 6.35
CA MET A 7 -4.29 -6.39 6.18
C MET A 7 -2.76 -6.52 6.19
N PRO A 8 -2.17 -7.19 7.20
CA PRO A 8 -0.74 -7.31 7.34
C PRO A 8 -0.23 -8.25 6.24
N PHE A 9 0.90 -7.89 5.65
CA PHE A 9 1.54 -8.54 4.51
C PHE A 9 1.72 -10.06 4.68
N PRO A 10 0.92 -10.93 4.01
CA PRO A 10 1.19 -12.34 3.95
C PRO A 10 1.42 -12.69 2.47
N GLN A 11 2.69 -12.79 2.07
CA GLN A 11 3.22 -13.23 0.76
C GLN A 11 3.82 -12.09 -0.10
N ILE A 12 5.13 -12.25 -0.27
CA ILE A 12 6.13 -11.46 -1.01
C ILE A 12 5.70 -11.07 -2.45
N GLN A 13 4.69 -11.73 -3.01
CA GLN A 13 4.23 -11.52 -4.39
C GLN A 13 3.62 -10.13 -4.63
N TYR A 14 2.97 -9.53 -3.64
CA TYR A 14 2.22 -8.29 -3.84
C TYR A 14 3.07 -7.02 -3.73
N SER A 15 4.17 -7.00 -2.98
CA SER A 15 5.03 -5.80 -2.92
C SER A 15 5.79 -5.57 -4.23
N MET A 16 6.21 -6.63 -4.91
CA MET A 16 6.87 -6.53 -6.23
C MET A 16 5.91 -5.96 -7.29
N LEU A 17 4.64 -6.37 -7.26
CA LEU A 17 3.62 -5.92 -8.23
C LEU A 17 3.04 -4.53 -7.90
N CYS A 18 2.75 -4.27 -6.62
CA CYS A 18 2.04 -3.06 -6.19
C CYS A 18 2.99 -1.94 -5.71
N GLY A 19 4.27 -2.24 -5.53
CA GLY A 19 5.33 -1.29 -5.17
C GLY A 19 5.39 -0.94 -3.68
N VAL A 20 6.36 -0.10 -3.34
CA VAL A 20 6.68 0.34 -1.97
C VAL A 20 6.76 1.86 -1.85
N CYS A 21 6.80 2.39 -0.62
CA CYS A 21 6.91 3.82 -0.38
C CYS A 21 8.19 4.38 -1.00
N PRO A 22 8.12 5.47 -1.79
CA PRO A 22 9.28 6.04 -2.46
C PRO A 22 10.28 6.72 -1.51
N LYS A 23 9.91 6.94 -0.25
CA LYS A 23 10.80 7.57 0.74
C LYS A 23 11.64 6.58 1.52
N CYS A 24 11.13 5.37 1.77
CA CYS A 24 11.81 4.40 2.63
C CYS A 24 11.85 2.97 2.11
N GLY A 25 11.26 2.69 0.95
CA GLY A 25 11.24 1.34 0.38
C GLY A 25 10.39 0.34 1.16
N LYS A 26 9.56 0.78 2.12
CA LYS A 26 8.69 -0.08 2.94
C LYS A 26 7.21 0.08 2.56
N SER A 27 6.40 -0.90 2.95
CA SER A 27 4.94 -0.82 2.93
C SER A 27 4.39 -1.37 4.24
N ASP A 28 3.33 -0.74 4.75
CA ASP A 28 2.60 -1.19 5.94
C ASP A 28 1.44 -2.15 5.60
N GLY A 29 1.31 -2.55 4.33
CA GLY A 29 0.20 -3.34 3.81
C GLY A 29 -0.83 -2.48 3.08
N PHE A 30 -2.04 -3.02 2.94
CA PHE A 30 -3.14 -2.36 2.24
C PHE A 30 -4.43 -2.29 3.06
N VAL A 31 -5.31 -1.41 2.63
CA VAL A 31 -6.70 -1.28 3.10
C VAL A 31 -7.64 -1.28 1.91
N ASN A 32 -8.87 -1.70 2.16
CA ASN A 32 -9.94 -1.68 1.17
C ASN A 32 -10.84 -0.46 1.42
N LEU A 33 -11.21 0.28 0.38
CA LEU A 33 -12.30 1.24 0.43
C LEU A 33 -13.36 0.77 -0.59
N GLY A 34 -14.34 0.00 -0.11
CA GLY A 34 -15.14 -0.83 -1.01
C GLY A 34 -14.23 -1.73 -1.85
N LYS A 35 -14.42 -1.72 -3.17
CA LYS A 35 -13.66 -2.53 -4.12
C LYS A 35 -12.26 -2.00 -4.43
N GLU A 36 -11.91 -0.81 -3.93
CA GLU A 36 -10.61 -0.19 -4.17
C GLU A 36 -9.57 -0.68 -3.18
N HIS A 37 -8.35 -0.89 -3.67
CA HIS A 37 -7.22 -1.34 -2.85
C HIS A 37 -6.12 -0.30 -2.80
N TRP A 38 -5.79 0.11 -1.58
CA TRP A 38 -4.87 1.19 -1.30
C TRP A 38 -3.75 0.69 -0.40
N PHE A 39 -2.52 0.79 -0.86
CA PHE A 39 -1.36 0.56 -0.02
C PHE A 39 -0.96 1.83 0.70
N ILE A 40 -0.36 1.66 1.88
CA ILE A 40 0.02 2.77 2.73
C ILE A 40 1.45 2.63 3.28
N CYS A 41 2.04 3.77 3.62
CA CYS A 41 3.16 3.87 4.54
C CYS A 41 2.79 4.89 5.63
N ARG A 42 2.72 4.42 6.87
CA ARG A 42 2.34 5.17 8.05
C ARG A 42 3.44 6.14 8.47
N ASP A 43 4.70 5.72 8.39
CA ASP A 43 5.86 6.55 8.73
C ASP A 43 5.88 7.86 7.93
N HIS A 44 5.56 7.77 6.64
CA HIS A 44 5.60 8.91 5.72
C HIS A 44 4.23 9.51 5.41
N LYS A 45 3.15 8.91 5.94
CA LYS A 45 1.76 9.23 5.62
C LYS A 45 1.50 9.32 4.12
N THR A 46 1.95 8.31 3.38
CA THR A 46 1.78 8.22 1.92
C THR A 46 0.89 7.05 1.56
N LYS A 47 0.06 7.21 0.52
CA LYS A 47 -0.81 6.18 -0.02
C LYS A 47 -0.63 6.03 -1.52
N TRP A 48 -0.91 4.85 -2.05
CA TRP A 48 -0.94 4.62 -3.49
C TRP A 48 -2.00 3.60 -3.86
N PHE A 49 -2.65 3.85 -4.99
CA PHE A 49 -3.69 2.99 -5.53
C PHE A 49 -3.06 1.77 -6.20
N ALA A 50 -3.52 0.58 -5.83
CA ALA A 50 -3.09 -0.68 -6.45
C ALA A 50 -4.04 -1.13 -7.56
N GLY A 51 -5.36 -0.95 -7.36
CA GLY A 51 -6.37 -1.36 -8.32
C GLY A 51 -7.75 -1.59 -7.70
N VAL A 52 -8.68 -2.12 -8.50
CA VAL A 52 -10.05 -2.44 -8.12
C VAL A 52 -10.29 -3.94 -8.24
N ASN A 53 -11.02 -4.56 -7.30
CA ASN A 53 -11.33 -6.00 -7.29
C ASN A 53 -10.09 -6.90 -7.38
N MET A 54 -8.96 -6.47 -6.82
CA MET A 54 -7.71 -7.24 -6.85
C MET A 54 -7.63 -8.26 -5.72
N PHE A 55 -8.25 -7.97 -4.58
CA PHE A 55 -8.15 -8.77 -3.37
C PHE A 55 -9.53 -9.02 -2.77
N GLU A 56 -9.69 -10.19 -2.16
CA GLU A 56 -10.89 -10.54 -1.40
C GLU A 56 -10.95 -9.77 -0.06
N GLY A 57 -12.11 -9.80 0.62
CA GLY A 57 -12.26 -9.25 1.97
C GLY A 57 -12.86 -7.84 2.06
N TRP A 58 -13.19 -7.19 0.93
CA TRP A 58 -14.02 -5.98 0.93
C TRP A 58 -15.51 -6.28 1.14
N GLU A 59 -15.96 -7.49 0.81
CA GLU A 59 -17.38 -7.88 0.83
C GLU A 59 -18.02 -7.80 2.22
N ASN A 60 -17.24 -8.07 3.27
CA ASN A 60 -17.69 -8.02 4.66
C ASN A 60 -17.38 -6.69 5.35
N GLN A 61 -16.98 -5.65 4.60
CA GLN A 61 -16.65 -4.34 5.16
C GLN A 61 -17.91 -3.63 5.66
N THR A 62 -17.90 -3.23 6.93
CA THR A 62 -18.98 -2.42 7.51
C THR A 62 -18.83 -0.94 7.13
N VAL A 63 -19.94 -0.18 7.19
CA VAL A 63 -19.94 1.27 6.92
C VAL A 63 -18.97 2.03 7.85
N ALA A 64 -18.93 1.67 9.13
CA ALA A 64 -18.03 2.31 10.09
C ALA A 64 -16.55 2.06 9.75
N GLN A 65 -16.22 0.84 9.30
CA GLN A 65 -14.88 0.52 8.81
C GLN A 65 -14.52 1.33 7.56
N ALA A 66 -15.44 1.44 6.60
CA ALA A 66 -15.24 2.22 5.38
C ALA A 66 -14.98 3.71 5.69
N GLN A 67 -15.82 4.32 6.53
CA GLN A 67 -15.67 5.73 6.95
C GLN A 67 -14.34 5.99 7.67
N SER A 68 -13.91 5.05 8.52
CA SER A 68 -12.62 5.14 9.22
C SER A 68 -11.44 5.06 8.25
N ILE A 69 -11.52 4.16 7.25
CA ILE A 69 -10.50 4.01 6.22
C ILE A 69 -10.45 5.24 5.32
N GLU A 70 -11.59 5.74 4.84
CA GLU A 70 -11.68 6.95 4.02
C GLU A 70 -11.07 8.15 4.76
N SER A 71 -11.44 8.36 6.03
CA SER A 71 -10.87 9.43 6.86
C SER A 71 -9.35 9.30 7.01
N MET A 72 -8.85 8.06 7.17
CA MET A 72 -7.41 7.81 7.21
C MET A 72 -6.74 8.15 5.87
N LEU A 73 -7.24 7.62 4.74
CA LEU A 73 -6.66 7.85 3.42
C LEU A 73 -6.66 9.33 3.03
N ASN A 74 -7.69 10.09 3.40
CA ASN A 74 -7.75 11.53 3.19
C ASN A 74 -6.65 12.31 3.95
N SER A 75 -6.10 11.74 5.03
CA SER A 75 -4.97 12.32 5.75
C SER A 75 -3.60 11.95 5.17
N TYR A 76 -3.55 11.07 4.15
CA TYR A 76 -2.33 10.56 3.53
C TYR A 76 -2.13 11.20 2.16
N LYS A 77 -0.89 11.43 1.78
CA LYS A 77 -0.51 11.99 0.48
C LYS A 77 -0.44 10.90 -0.58
N ASP A 78 -1.05 11.14 -1.74
CA ASP A 78 -0.90 10.27 -2.90
C ASP A 78 0.53 10.31 -3.43
N VAL A 79 1.08 9.14 -3.74
CA VAL A 79 2.42 8.99 -4.33
C VAL A 79 2.41 7.95 -5.44
N VAL A 80 3.40 8.04 -6.32
CA VAL A 80 3.79 6.93 -7.19
C VAL A 80 4.71 6.01 -6.38
N PRO A 81 4.40 4.70 -6.25
CA PRO A 81 5.27 3.78 -5.51
C PRO A 81 6.51 3.43 -6.33
N LEU A 82 7.59 3.03 -5.66
CA LEU A 82 8.75 2.42 -6.33
C LEU A 82 8.43 0.96 -6.68
N ARG A 83 8.73 0.55 -7.92
CA ARG A 83 8.58 -0.83 -8.40
C ARG A 83 9.94 -1.35 -8.88
N GLU A 84 10.17 -2.67 -8.82
CA GLU A 84 11.47 -3.26 -9.18
C GLU A 84 11.87 -3.03 -10.64
N VAL A 85 10.90 -2.89 -11.55
CA VAL A 85 11.16 -2.52 -12.96
C VAL A 85 11.65 -1.09 -13.15
N ASP A 86 11.57 -0.23 -12.14
CA ASP A 86 12.16 1.12 -12.16
C ASP A 86 13.65 1.10 -11.75
N GLY A 87 14.20 -0.07 -11.40
CA GLY A 87 15.52 -0.26 -10.79
C GLY A 87 16.63 -0.81 -11.70
N GLU A 88 16.37 -1.13 -12.97
CA GLU A 88 17.42 -1.66 -13.88
C GLU A 88 18.46 -0.62 -14.35
N HIS A 89 18.51 0.56 -13.74
CA HIS A 89 19.66 1.46 -13.89
C HIS A 89 20.28 1.74 -12.51
N LYS A 90 21.20 0.84 -12.14
CA LYS A 90 22.30 0.94 -11.15
C LYS A 90 22.25 -0.11 -10.04
N LEU A 91 22.37 -1.39 -10.41
CA LEU A 91 23.18 -2.30 -9.59
C LEU A 91 24.65 -1.94 -9.85
N GLY A 92 25.10 -0.84 -9.23
CA GLY A 92 26.51 -0.49 -9.20
C GLY A 92 27.27 -1.57 -8.45
N ASN A 93 28.26 -2.15 -9.13
CA ASN A 93 29.28 -3.02 -8.57
C ASN A 93 29.68 -2.58 -7.16
N HIS A 94 29.44 -3.42 -6.17
CA HIS A 94 30.36 -3.52 -5.05
C HIS A 94 31.02 -4.89 -5.06
N VAL A 95 32.12 -4.91 -5.82
CA VAL A 95 33.32 -5.69 -5.50
C VAL A 95 33.90 -5.09 -4.22
N LEU A 96 33.95 -5.90 -3.16
CA LEU A 96 35.16 -6.31 -2.41
C LEU A 96 34.74 -7.17 -1.21
#